data_AF-F3Y9Q8-F1
#
_entry.id   AF-F3Y9Q8-F1
#
_cell.length_a   1.000
_cell.length_b   1.000
_cell.length_c   1.000
_cell.angle_alpha   90.00
_cell.angle_beta   90.00
_cell.angle_gamma   90.00
#
_symmetry.space_group_name_H-M   'P 1'
#
loop_
_entity.id
_entity.type
_entity.pdbx_description
1 polymer ?
#
loop_
_entity_poly.entity_id
_entity_poly.type
_entity_poly.pdbx_seq_one_letter_code
_entity_poly.pdbx_strand_id
1 'polypeptide(L)'
;MGDVGSLALGGVLAAIAIMLKQEWTLLLIGFVYICETLSVILQVSSYKLTGKRIFKMSPIHHHFEMCGWSEWKIDIIFWLINLIGSGLALWILF
;
A
#
# COMPACT_ATOMS: atom_id res chain seq x y z
N MET A 1 -0.88 -0.45 -14.98
CA MET A 1 -1.01 -1.92 -15.14
C MET A 1 -2.49 -2.26 -15.24
N GLY A 2 -2.88 -3.31 -15.98
CA GLY A 2 -4.26 -3.81 -15.98
C GLY A 2 -4.53 -4.83 -14.87
N ASP A 3 -5.80 -5.20 -14.66
CA ASP A 3 -6.24 -6.08 -13.58
C ASP A 3 -5.56 -7.45 -13.56
N VAL A 4 -5.28 -8.02 -14.74
CA VAL A 4 -4.57 -9.29 -14.88
C VAL A 4 -3.19 -9.22 -14.22
N GLY A 5 -2.48 -8.10 -14.41
CA GLY A 5 -1.13 -7.92 -13.84
C GLY A 5 -1.17 -7.65 -12.34
N SER A 6 -2.03 -6.74 -11.90
CA SER A 6 -2.09 -6.35 -10.47
C SER A 6 -2.57 -7.48 -9.57
N LEU A 7 -3.62 -8.21 -9.98
CA LEU A 7 -4.14 -9.34 -9.20
C LEU A 7 -3.18 -10.53 -9.19
N ALA A 8 -2.54 -10.84 -10.33
CA ALA A 8 -1.55 -11.91 -10.39
C ALA A 8 -0.35 -11.62 -9.49
N LEU A 9 0.21 -10.39 -9.52
CA LEU A 9 1.35 -10.02 -8.68
C LEU A 9 1.01 -10.06 -7.19
N GLY A 10 -0.14 -9.50 -6.79
CA GLY A 10 -0.59 -9.56 -5.40
C GLY A 10 -0.82 -11.00 -4.92
N GLY A 11 -1.46 -11.82 -5.75
CA GLY A 11 -1.72 -13.23 -5.45
C GLY A 11 -0.44 -14.06 -5.30
N VAL A 12 0.51 -13.89 -6.22
CA VAL A 12 1.81 -14.59 -6.15
C VAL A 12 2.60 -14.16 -4.92
N LEU A 13 2.64 -12.87 -4.59
CA LEU A 13 3.34 -12.36 -3.40
C LEU A 13 2.77 -12.97 -2.11
N ALA A 14 1.44 -13.02 -2.00
CA ALA A 14 0.76 -13.64 -0.87
C ALA A 14 0.99 -15.15 -0.79
N ALA A 15 0.92 -15.86 -1.93
CA ALA A 15 1.17 -17.30 -1.99
C ALA A 15 2.59 -17.65 -1.54
N ILE A 16 3.60 -16.90 -2.00
CA ILE A 16 4.99 -17.10 -1.58
C ILE A 16 5.14 -16.89 -0.07
N ALA A 17 4.56 -15.84 0.49
CA ALA A 17 4.65 -15.57 1.94
C ALA A 17 4.02 -16.69 2.79
N ILE A 18 2.88 -17.23 2.36
CA ILE A 18 2.21 -18.36 3.03
C ILE A 18 3.04 -19.65 2.89
N MET A 19 3.57 -19.93 1.69
CA MET A 19 4.40 -21.12 1.46
C MET A 19 5.67 -21.11 2.32
N LEU A 20 6.26 -19.94 2.55
CA LEU A 20 7.41 -19.75 3.41
C LEU A 20 7.06 -19.72 4.91
N LYS A 21 5.78 -19.70 5.29
CA LYS A 21 5.28 -19.45 6.66
C LYS A 21 5.85 -18.16 7.27
N GLN A 22 5.96 -17.13 6.43
CA GLN A 22 6.50 -15.81 6.77
C GLN A 22 5.48 -14.73 6.39
N GLU A 23 4.22 -14.93 6.75
CA GLU A 23 3.09 -14.09 6.36
C GLU A 23 3.22 -12.66 6.90
N TRP A 24 3.79 -12.53 8.10
CA TRP A 24 3.99 -11.23 8.75
C TRP A 24 4.92 -10.30 7.95
N THR A 25 5.79 -10.85 7.10
CA THR A 25 6.71 -10.04 6.26
C THR A 25 5.95 -9.18 5.25
N LEU A 26 4.75 -9.58 4.84
CA LEU A 26 3.87 -8.80 3.96
C LEU A 26 3.46 -7.47 4.59
N LEU A 27 3.42 -7.37 5.93
CA LEU A 27 3.11 -6.12 6.62
C LEU A 27 4.20 -5.06 6.39
N LEU A 28 5.45 -5.49 6.24
CA LEU A 28 6.59 -4.61 6.00
C LEU A 28 6.83 -4.37 4.52
N ILE A 29 6.90 -5.45 3.73
CA ILE A 29 7.19 -5.37 2.29
C ILE A 29 6.03 -4.75 1.53
N GLY A 30 4.79 -5.06 1.94
CA GLY A 30 3.56 -4.54 1.35
C GLY A 30 2.99 -3.32 2.07
N PHE A 31 3.79 -2.62 2.88
CA PHE A 31 3.30 -1.54 3.73
C PHE A 31 2.53 -0.46 2.94
N VAL A 32 3.07 -0.02 1.80
CA VAL A 32 2.40 0.95 0.92
C VAL A 32 1.07 0.38 0.39
N TYR A 33 1.01 -0.88 0.00
CA TYR A 33 -0.22 -1.52 -0.49
C TYR A 33 -1.30 -1.59 0.59
N ILE A 34 -0.90 -1.83 1.84
CA ILE A 34 -1.77 -1.85 3.00
C ILE A 34 -2.30 -0.44 3.26
N CYS A 35 -1.45 0.59 3.28
CA CYS A 35 -1.85 1.97 3.46
C CYS A 35 -2.84 2.43 2.36
N GLU A 36 -2.59 2.06 1.11
CA GLU A 36 -3.48 2.36 -0.01
C GLU A 36 -4.88 1.75 0.22
N THR A 37 -4.93 0.47 0.53
CA THR A 37 -6.19 -0.25 0.79
C THR A 37 -6.91 0.31 2.02
N LEU A 38 -6.18 0.56 3.11
CA LEU A 38 -6.74 1.14 4.34
C LEU A 38 -7.30 2.53 4.10
N SER A 39 -6.65 3.35 3.27
CA SER A 39 -7.15 4.69 2.96
C SER A 39 -8.54 4.66 2.31
N VAL A 40 -8.79 3.70 1.42
CA VAL A 40 -10.09 3.50 0.77
C VAL A 40 -11.11 2.99 1.79
N ILE A 41 -10.76 1.99 2.60
CA ILE A 41 -11.64 1.44 3.63
C ILE A 41 -12.06 2.54 4.61
N LEU A 42 -11.12 3.35 5.10
CA LEU A 42 -11.40 4.45 6.02
C LEU A 42 -12.24 5.55 5.35
N GLN A 43 -11.93 5.92 4.10
CA GLN A 43 -12.70 6.93 3.36
C GLN A 43 -14.16 6.50 3.15
N VAL A 44 -14.37 5.27 2.67
CA VAL A 44 -15.72 4.72 2.43
C VAL A 44 -16.47 4.55 3.75
N SER A 45 -15.81 4.04 4.79
CA SER A 45 -16.40 3.91 6.13
C SER A 45 -16.81 5.27 6.69
N SER A 46 -15.94 6.28 6.61
CA SER A 46 -16.24 7.64 7.08
C SER A 46 -17.40 8.26 6.32
N TYR A 47 -17.43 8.11 5.00
CA TYR A 47 -18.50 8.67 4.17
C TYR A 47 -19.86 8.02 4.47
N LYS A 48 -19.89 6.70 4.71
CA LYS A 48 -21.10 5.97 5.10
C LYS A 48 -21.60 6.31 6.51
N LEU A 49 -20.69 6.53 7.47
CA LEU A 49 -21.05 6.77 8.87
C LEU A 49 -21.33 8.24 9.19
N THR A 50 -20.53 9.16 8.65
CA THR A 50 -20.55 10.58 9.02
C THR A 50 -20.90 11.51 7.87
N GLY A 51 -20.94 11.00 6.63
CA GLY A 51 -21.12 11.81 5.42
C GLY A 51 -19.90 12.69 5.07
N LYS A 52 -18.81 12.61 5.84
CA LYS A 52 -17.61 13.45 5.66
C LYS A 52 -16.45 12.64 5.09
N ARG A 53 -15.69 13.28 4.20
CA ARG A 53 -14.44 12.75 3.65
C ARG A 53 -13.29 13.05 4.62
N ILE A 54 -12.44 12.05 4.89
CA ILE A 54 -11.23 12.21 5.73
C ILE A 54 -10.01 12.57 4.89
N PHE A 55 -9.90 12.03 3.68
CA PHE A 55 -8.90 12.37 2.70
C PHE A 55 -9.52 13.22 1.59
N LYS A 56 -8.74 14.13 1.03
CA LYS A 56 -9.12 14.89 -0.18
C LYS A 56 -9.60 13.98 -1.32
N MET A 57 -8.90 12.85 -1.52
CA MET A 57 -9.24 11.78 -2.43
C MET A 57 -8.65 10.48 -1.89
N SER A 58 -9.28 9.34 -2.16
CA SER A 58 -8.75 8.00 -1.89
C SER A 58 -8.66 7.26 -3.22
N PRO A 59 -7.60 6.48 -3.51
CA PRO A 59 -6.57 6.02 -2.57
C PRO A 59 -5.52 7.10 -2.18
N ILE A 60 -4.56 6.76 -1.30
CA ILE A 60 -3.74 7.77 -0.60
C ILE A 60 -2.76 8.51 -1.53
N HIS A 61 -2.29 7.91 -2.63
CA HIS A 61 -1.49 8.65 -3.62
C HIS A 61 -2.24 9.86 -4.20
N HIS A 62 -3.53 9.71 -4.55
CA HIS A 62 -4.33 10.85 -5.03
C HIS A 62 -4.53 11.92 -3.95
N HIS A 63 -4.52 11.55 -2.67
CA HIS A 63 -4.51 12.55 -1.60
C HIS A 63 -3.26 13.44 -1.68
N PHE A 64 -2.09 12.86 -1.93
CA PHE A 64 -0.83 13.60 -2.08
C PHE A 64 -0.79 14.44 -3.37
N GLU A 65 -1.34 13.94 -4.48
CA GLU A 65 -1.49 14.72 -5.73
C GLU A 65 -2.33 15.98 -5.48
N MET A 66 -3.46 15.84 -4.78
CA MET A 66 -4.34 16.96 -4.40
C MET A 66 -3.73 17.87 -3.31
N CYS A 67 -2.59 17.48 -2.75
CA CYS A 67 -1.74 18.30 -1.89
C CYS A 67 -0.59 18.98 -2.67
N GLY A 68 -0.55 18.84 -4.00
CA GLY A 68 0.40 19.51 -4.89
C GLY A 68 1.69 18.73 -5.14
N TRP A 69 1.72 17.43 -4.84
CA TRP A 69 2.87 16.59 -5.17
C TRP A 69 2.78 16.12 -6.62
N SER A 70 3.93 16.04 -7.31
CA SER A 70 4.00 15.40 -8.62
C SER A 70 3.91 13.88 -8.47
N GLU A 71 3.31 13.21 -9.46
CA GLU A 71 3.20 11.75 -9.54
C GLU A 71 4.57 11.07 -9.34
N TRP A 72 5.59 11.54 -10.06
CA TRP A 72 6.97 11.07 -9.90
C TRP A 72 7.52 11.19 -8.47
N LYS A 73 7.19 12.26 -7.76
CA LYS A 73 7.64 12.43 -6.37
C LYS A 73 6.96 11.41 -5.46
N ILE A 74 5.69 11.12 -5.69
CA ILE A 74 4.92 10.14 -4.92
C ILE A 74 5.49 8.75 -5.16
N ASP A 75 5.69 8.36 -6.41
CA ASP A 75 6.25 7.06 -6.78
C ASP A 75 7.62 6.82 -6.14
N ILE A 76 8.54 7.80 -6.23
CA ILE A 76 9.87 7.70 -5.62
C ILE A 76 9.78 7.51 -4.11
N ILE A 77 8.91 8.29 -3.43
CA ILE A 77 8.76 8.18 -1.98
C ILE A 77 8.15 6.83 -1.59
N PHE A 78 7.17 6.35 -2.32
CA PHE A 78 6.54 5.05 -2.05
C PHE A 78 7.52 3.90 -2.29
N TRP A 79 8.34 3.99 -3.34
CA TRP A 79 9.43 3.02 -3.57
C TRP A 79 10.47 3.06 -2.45
N LEU A 80 10.86 4.24 -1.97
CA LEU A 80 11.79 4.37 -0.85
C LEU A 80 11.21 3.76 0.44
N ILE A 81 9.93 3.98 0.74
CA ILE A 81 9.26 3.38 1.90
C ILE A 81 9.26 1.85 1.77
N ASN A 82 8.89 1.30 0.61
CA ASN A 82 8.92 -0.14 0.38
C ASN A 82 10.34 -0.72 0.44
N LEU A 83 11.35 0.03 -0.04
CA LEU A 83 12.75 -0.39 0.01
C LEU A 83 13.23 -0.50 1.47
N ILE A 84 12.92 0.51 2.28
CA ILE A 84 13.26 0.52 3.72
C ILE A 84 12.51 -0.61 4.43
N GLY A 85 11.21 -0.79 4.17
CA GLY A 85 10.41 -1.87 4.76
C GLY A 85 10.94 -3.26 4.39
N SER A 86 11.36 -3.45 3.14
CA SER A 86 11.97 -4.70 2.67
C SER A 86 13.33 -4.95 3.31
N GLY A 87 14.17 -3.91 3.43
CA GLY A 87 15.46 -4.01 4.12
C GLY A 87 15.31 -4.36 5.59
N LEU A 88 14.34 -3.76 6.28
CA LEU A 88 14.01 -4.08 7.66
C LEU A 88 13.50 -5.52 7.81
N ALA A 89 12.65 -5.98 6.90
CA ALA A 89 12.16 -7.35 6.90
C ALA A 89 13.31 -8.36 6.77
N LEU A 90 14.26 -8.12 5.87
CA LEU A 90 15.45 -8.97 5.72
C LEU A 90 16.32 -8.95 6.98
N TRP A 91 16.54 -7.79 7.59
CA TRP A 91 17.33 -7.66 8.82
C TRP A 91 16.70 -8.37 10.03
N ILE A 92 15.38 -8.53 10.07
CA ILE A 92 14.70 -9.29 11.12
C ILE A 92 14.78 -10.80 10.86
N LEU A 93 14.85 -11.21 9.58
CA LEU A 93 14.86 -12.62 9.18
C LEU A 93 16.24 -13.29 9.26
N PHE A 94 17.32 -12.52 9.05
CA PHE A 94 18.70 -13.01 8.98
C PHE A 94 19.56 -12.35 10.05
#